data_AF-A0A7C9APZ3-F1
#
_entry.id   AF-A0A7C9APZ3-F1
#
_cell.length_a   1.000
_cell.length_b   1.000
_cell.length_c   1.000
_cell.angle_alpha   90.00
_cell.angle_beta   90.00
_cell.angle_gamma   90.00
#
_symmetry.space_group_name_H-M   'P 1'
#
loop_
_entity.id
_entity.type
_entity.pdbx_description
1 polymer ?
#
loop_
_entity_poly.entity_id
_entity_poly.type
_entity_poly.pdbx_seq_one_letter_code
_entity_poly.pdbx_strand_id
1 'polypeptide(L)'
;LCLSGSFLLNGRGVKYRTNVFMDQGPQLPTVVNSLLKYGTNILQAVGQSNGHYIILIAFMSIAPATALPMPQDYVQHDIASLSQDSEVIEGSSRICLNCPISFRRIRIPVKGRLCKH
;
A
#
# COMPACT_ATOMS: atom_id res chain seq x y z
N LEU A 1 6.40 5.02 -15.10
CA LEU A 1 5.58 6.23 -15.29
C LEU A 1 6.48 7.45 -15.06
N CYS A 2 7.23 7.87 -16.08
CA CYS A 2 8.01 9.09 -16.01
C CYS A 2 7.06 10.24 -16.40
N LEU A 3 6.31 10.75 -15.43
CA LEU A 3 5.69 12.05 -15.57
C LEU A 3 6.81 13.05 -15.32
N SER A 4 7.39 13.62 -16.37
CA SER A 4 8.12 14.89 -16.27
C SER A 4 7.10 16.01 -16.11
N GLY A 5 6.25 15.89 -15.08
CA GLY A 5 5.11 16.75 -14.87
C GLY A 5 4.76 16.92 -13.40
N SER A 6 4.12 18.06 -13.13
CA SER A 6 3.78 18.54 -11.81
C SER A 6 2.30 18.85 -11.73
N PHE A 7 1.69 18.39 -10.66
CA PHE A 7 0.33 18.76 -10.30
C PHE A 7 0.37 19.94 -9.34
N LEU A 8 -0.34 21.02 -9.69
CA LEU A 8 -0.44 22.23 -8.89
C LEU A 8 -1.90 22.48 -8.54
N LEU A 9 -2.19 22.78 -7.27
CA LEU A 9 -3.49 23.25 -6.84
C LEU A 9 -3.38 24.70 -6.39
N ASN A 10 -4.13 25.59 -7.04
CA ASN A 10 -4.06 27.04 -6.85
C ASN A 10 -2.62 27.59 -6.98
N GLY A 11 -1.87 27.10 -7.97
CA GLY A 11 -0.47 27.45 -8.21
C GLY A 11 0.54 26.82 -7.25
N ARG A 12 0.12 26.00 -6.27
CA ARG A 12 1.01 25.35 -5.30
C ARG A 12 1.16 23.86 -5.60
N GLY A 13 2.39 23.36 -5.53
CA GLY A 13 2.70 21.95 -5.79
C GLY A 13 1.96 20.99 -4.86
N VAL A 14 1.30 19.99 -5.45
CA VAL A 14 0.69 18.89 -4.71
C VAL A 14 1.81 17.97 -4.20
N LYS A 15 1.73 17.62 -2.91
CA LYS A 15 2.78 16.87 -2.21
C LYS A 15 3.07 15.55 -2.91
N TYR A 16 4.35 15.26 -3.18
CA TYR A 16 4.84 14.06 -3.86
C TYR A 16 4.30 13.84 -5.29
N ARG A 17 3.78 14.90 -5.91
CA ARG A 17 3.20 14.90 -7.26
C ARG A 17 3.84 15.99 -8.13
N THR A 18 5.10 16.30 -7.90
CA THR A 18 5.87 17.24 -8.72
C THR A 18 7.06 16.56 -9.38
N ASN A 19 7.57 17.13 -10.46
CA ASN A 19 8.75 16.63 -11.16
C ASN A 19 10.03 16.59 -10.30
N VAL A 20 10.08 17.34 -9.19
CA VAL A 20 11.21 17.33 -8.23
C VAL A 20 11.00 16.30 -7.12
N PHE A 21 9.74 16.05 -6.72
CA PHE A 21 9.40 15.15 -5.63
C PHE A 21 8.27 14.21 -6.07
N MET A 22 8.63 12.98 -6.44
CA MET A 22 7.71 11.90 -6.78
C MET A 22 7.93 10.67 -5.90
N ASP A 23 6.82 10.11 -5.41
CA ASP A 23 6.82 8.82 -4.72
C ASP A 23 7.25 7.70 -5.68
N GLN A 24 8.12 6.80 -5.19
CA GLN A 24 8.57 5.62 -5.93
C GLN A 24 7.60 4.43 -5.82
N GLY A 25 6.50 4.60 -5.09
CA GLY A 25 5.51 3.55 -4.81
C GLY A 25 4.21 3.69 -5.60
N PRO A 26 3.18 2.91 -5.24
CA PRO A 26 1.84 3.05 -5.80
C PRO A 26 1.30 4.48 -5.67
N GLN A 27 0.48 4.90 -6.63
CA GLN A 27 -0.16 6.22 -6.60
C GLN A 27 -1.31 6.25 -5.60
N LEU A 28 -1.00 6.51 -4.33
CA LEU A 28 -2.00 6.74 -3.29
C LEU A 28 -2.69 8.11 -3.46
N PRO A 29 -3.97 8.25 -3.06
CA PRO A 29 -4.63 9.55 -3.02
C PRO A 29 -3.85 10.54 -2.15
N THR A 30 -3.71 11.78 -2.62
CA THR A 30 -3.04 12.85 -1.87
C THR A 30 -4.09 13.76 -1.24
N VAL A 31 -4.01 13.98 0.08
CA VAL A 31 -4.87 14.93 0.78
C VAL A 31 -4.44 16.36 0.42
N VAL A 32 -5.37 17.16 -0.11
CA VAL A 32 -5.12 18.53 -0.60
C VAL A 32 -5.89 19.61 0.15
N ASN A 33 -6.55 19.29 1.28
CA ASN A 33 -7.41 20.22 2.01
C ASN A 33 -6.71 21.54 2.37
N SER A 34 -5.41 21.48 2.71
CA SER A 34 -4.61 22.67 3.05
C SER A 34 -4.29 23.59 1.86
N LEU A 35 -4.48 23.11 0.63
CA LEU A 35 -4.24 23.87 -0.60
C LEU A 35 -5.51 24.52 -1.16
N LEU A 36 -6.69 24.10 -0.69
CA LEU A 36 -7.98 24.61 -1.12
C LEU A 36 -8.21 26.05 -0.62
N LYS A 37 -8.99 26.80 -1.40
CA LYS A 37 -9.50 28.13 -1.07
C LYS A 37 -11.03 28.08 -1.09
N TYR A 38 -11.67 29.01 -0.41
CA TYR A 38 -13.11 29.22 -0.53
C TYR A 38 -13.46 29.63 -1.97
N GLY A 39 -14.51 29.01 -2.53
CA GLY A 39 -14.94 29.23 -3.90
C GLY A 39 -14.18 28.37 -4.92
N THR A 40 -13.82 28.96 -6.05
CA THR A 40 -13.22 28.26 -7.18
C THR A 40 -11.76 27.90 -6.90
N ASN A 41 -11.43 26.63 -7.15
CA ASN A 41 -10.07 26.11 -7.06
C ASN A 41 -9.59 25.66 -8.45
N ILE A 42 -8.30 25.86 -8.74
CA ILE A 42 -7.72 25.54 -10.04
C ILE A 42 -6.69 24.43 -9.87
N LEU A 43 -6.96 23.25 -10.45
CA LEU A 43 -5.99 22.16 -10.57
C LEU A 43 -5.31 22.25 -11.92
N GLN A 44 -3.98 22.21 -11.93
CA GLN A 44 -3.15 22.30 -13.12
C GLN A 44 -2.26 21.07 -13.20
N ALA A 45 -2.22 20.44 -14.37
CA ALA A 45 -1.24 19.42 -14.71
C ALA A 45 -0.28 20.04 -15.72
N VAL A 46 0.98 20.18 -15.35
CA VAL A 46 2.00 20.86 -16.17
C VAL A 46 3.13 19.89 -16.44
N GLY A 47 3.50 19.67 -17.70
CA GLY A 47 4.64 18.85 -18.06
C GLY A 47 4.38 18.01 -19.30
N GLN A 48 5.38 17.18 -19.63
CA GLN A 48 5.28 16.27 -20.76
C GLN A 48 4.82 14.90 -20.28
N SER A 49 3.76 14.39 -20.91
CA SER A 49 3.28 13.03 -20.68
C SER A 49 3.30 12.26 -22.00
N ASN A 50 3.99 11.13 -22.02
CA ASN A 50 3.99 10.21 -23.18
C ASN A 50 2.85 9.18 -23.13
N GLY A 51 1.84 9.38 -22.28
CA GLY A 51 0.73 8.44 -22.09
C GLY A 51 -0.52 9.10 -21.53
N HIS A 52 -1.64 8.37 -21.62
CA HIS A 52 -2.91 8.81 -21.07
C HIS A 52 -2.90 8.71 -19.54
N TYR A 53 -3.50 9.69 -18.88
CA TYR A 53 -3.64 9.72 -17.44
C TYR A 53 -5.09 10.05 -17.07
N ILE A 54 -5.51 9.57 -15.89
CA ILE A 54 -6.80 9.88 -15.29
C ILE A 54 -6.51 10.60 -13.98
N ILE A 55 -7.13 11.76 -13.80
CA ILE A 55 -7.09 12.50 -12.54
C ILE A 55 -8.44 12.31 -11.87
N LEU A 56 -8.43 11.78 -10.64
CA LEU A 56 -9.63 11.63 -9.83
C LEU A 56 -9.58 12.59 -8.64
N ILE A 57 -10.63 13.39 -8.47
CA ILE A 57 -10.84 14.24 -7.30
C ILE A 57 -12.08 13.72 -6.59
N ALA A 58 -11.96 13.45 -5.30
CA ALA A 58 -13.05 12.92 -4.51
C ALA A 58 -13.06 13.52 -3.10
N PHE A 59 -14.26 13.66 -2.56
CA PHE A 59 -14.45 13.85 -1.12
C PHE A 59 -14.36 12.49 -0.45
N MET A 60 -13.46 12.36 0.51
CA MET A 60 -13.24 11.13 1.24
C MET A 60 -13.34 11.41 2.74
N SER A 61 -13.82 10.43 3.49
CA SER A 61 -13.68 10.38 4.94
C SER A 61 -12.59 9.36 5.28
N ILE A 62 -11.88 9.62 6.38
CA ILE A 62 -10.96 8.63 6.93
C ILE A 62 -11.83 7.65 7.71
N ALA A 63 -11.94 6.42 7.22
CA ALA A 63 -12.50 5.35 8.02
C ALA A 63 -11.61 5.17 9.26
N PRO A 64 -12.17 5.13 10.48
CA PRO A 64 -11.37 4.74 11.64
C PRO A 64 -10.75 3.38 11.34
N ALA A 65 -9.50 3.19 11.77
CA ALA A 65 -8.87 1.87 11.71
C ALA A 65 -9.82 0.90 12.41
N THR A 66 -10.50 0.05 11.63
CA THR A 66 -11.55 -0.83 12.12
C THR A 66 -10.96 -1.62 13.27
N ALA A 67 -11.72 -1.74 14.36
CA ALA A 67 -11.40 -2.70 15.42
C ALA A 67 -11.04 -4.00 14.72
N LEU A 68 -9.80 -4.44 14.95
CA LEU A 68 -9.15 -5.53 14.22
C LEU A 68 -10.16 -6.64 13.99
N PRO A 69 -10.52 -6.96 12.72
CA PRO A 69 -11.45 -8.04 12.47
C PRO A 69 -10.90 -9.26 13.20
N MET A 70 -11.73 -9.86 14.06
CA MET A 70 -11.36 -11.03 14.83
C MET A 70 -10.77 -12.05 13.85
N PRO A 71 -9.52 -12.49 14.05
CA PRO A 71 -8.88 -13.42 13.13
C PRO A 71 -9.80 -14.63 12.95
N GLN A 72 -10.07 -15.02 11.70
CA GLN A 72 -10.77 -16.27 11.43
C GLN A 72 -9.93 -17.43 11.98
N ASP A 73 -10.60 -18.51 12.36
CA ASP A 73 -9.92 -19.71 12.85
C ASP A 73 -8.86 -20.17 11.84
N TYR A 74 -7.73 -20.62 12.39
CA TYR A 74 -6.63 -21.14 11.60
C TYR A 74 -7.13 -22.32 10.77
N VAL A 75 -7.27 -22.12 9.45
CA VAL A 75 -7.48 -23.22 8.52
C VAL A 75 -6.11 -23.83 8.29
N GLN A 76 -5.89 -25.00 8.87
CA GLN A 76 -4.75 -25.84 8.52
C GLN A 76 -4.90 -26.17 7.03
N HIS A 77 -4.09 -25.54 6.18
CA HIS A 77 -3.97 -25.99 4.81
C HIS A 77 -3.45 -27.42 4.87
N ASP A 78 -4.10 -28.31 4.11
CA ASP A 78 -3.58 -29.64 3.87
C ASP A 78 -2.09 -29.50 3.60
N ILE A 79 -1.29 -30.09 4.49
CA ILE A 79 0.12 -30.36 4.21
C ILE A 79 0.02 -31.24 2.97
N ALA A 80 0.10 -30.61 1.81
CA ALA A 80 0.01 -31.27 0.53
C ALA A 80 1.10 -32.32 0.59
N SER A 81 0.68 -33.59 0.73
CA SER A 81 1.34 -34.80 0.29
C SER A 81 2.72 -34.49 -0.31
N LEU A 82 3.71 -34.25 0.56
CA LEU A 82 5.02 -33.83 0.12
C LEU A 82 5.70 -35.08 -0.40
N SER A 83 5.59 -35.21 -1.73
CA SER A 83 6.45 -35.92 -2.65
C SER A 83 7.16 -37.13 -2.05
N GLN A 84 6.65 -38.31 -2.41
CA GLN A 84 7.26 -39.61 -2.15
C GLN A 84 8.70 -39.77 -2.72
N ASP A 85 9.22 -38.74 -3.42
CA ASP A 85 10.53 -38.70 -4.08
C ASP A 85 11.52 -37.63 -3.54
N SER A 86 11.24 -36.96 -2.41
CA SER A 86 12.24 -36.05 -1.79
C SER A 86 13.16 -36.82 -0.83
N GLU A 87 14.43 -37.01 -1.24
CA GLU A 87 15.51 -37.57 -0.42
C GLU A 87 15.99 -36.61 0.71
N VAL A 88 15.27 -35.51 0.92
CA VAL A 88 15.58 -34.49 1.93
C VAL A 88 14.75 -34.78 3.19
N ILE A 89 15.41 -35.26 4.23
CA ILE A 89 14.80 -35.40 5.56
C ILE A 89 14.67 -34.00 6.17
N GLU A 90 13.45 -33.46 6.19
CA GLU A 90 13.16 -32.17 6.82
C GLU A 90 13.39 -32.26 8.34
N GLY A 91 14.36 -31.51 8.85
CA GLY A 91 14.66 -31.40 10.29
C GLY A 91 13.72 -30.44 11.02
N SER A 92 14.00 -30.15 12.30
CA SER A 92 13.18 -29.22 13.08
C SER A 92 13.18 -27.80 12.49
N SER A 93 12.01 -27.33 12.06
CA SER A 93 11.82 -25.95 11.58
C SER A 93 11.75 -24.95 12.75
N ARG A 94 12.32 -23.75 12.55
CA ARG A 94 12.31 -22.66 13.53
C ARG A 94 11.50 -21.49 12.99
N ILE A 95 10.49 -21.06 13.76
CA ILE A 95 9.73 -19.84 13.46
C ILE A 95 10.05 -18.73 14.48
N CYS A 96 10.00 -17.48 14.04
CA CYS A 96 10.17 -16.33 14.91
C CYS A 96 8.84 -15.88 15.49
N LEU A 97 8.78 -15.65 16.80
CA LEU A 97 7.59 -15.10 17.47
C LEU A 97 7.57 -13.56 17.48
N ASN A 98 8.54 -12.91 16.82
CA ASN A 98 8.58 -11.46 16.66
C ASN A 98 8.02 -11.06 15.30
N CYS A 99 7.25 -9.98 15.29
CA CYS A 99 6.66 -9.40 14.09
C CYS A 99 7.78 -8.83 13.21
N PRO A 100 7.85 -9.17 11.90
CA PRO A 100 8.91 -8.67 11.02
C PRO A 100 8.83 -7.15 10.77
N ILE A 101 7.70 -6.51 11.08
CA ILE A 101 7.49 -5.06 10.88
C ILE A 101 7.88 -4.27 12.14
N SER A 102 7.47 -4.74 13.31
CA SER A 102 7.69 -4.01 14.58
C SER A 102 8.86 -4.54 15.40
N PHE A 103 9.43 -5.70 15.02
CA PHE A 103 10.48 -6.43 15.75
C PHE A 103 10.14 -6.79 17.20
N ARG A 104 8.87 -6.66 17.60
CA ARG A 104 8.34 -7.00 18.93
C ARG A 104 7.55 -8.30 18.87
N ARG A 105 7.29 -8.92 20.03
CA ARG A 105 6.46 -10.13 20.13
C ARG A 105 5.11 -9.93 19.44
N ILE A 106 4.75 -10.87 18.57
CA ILE A 106 3.48 -10.88 17.84
C ILE A 106 2.33 -10.96 18.84
N ARG A 107 1.37 -10.04 18.72
CA ARG A 107 0.11 -10.07 19.49
C ARG A 107 -1.00 -10.80 18.74
N ILE A 108 -1.08 -10.58 17.43
CA ILE A 108 -2.10 -11.16 16.54
C ILE A 108 -1.36 -11.77 15.34
N PRO A 109 -1.19 -13.10 15.28
CA PRO A 109 -0.51 -13.76 14.18
C PRO A 109 -1.44 -13.85 12.97
N VAL A 110 -1.16 -13.06 11.93
CA VAL A 110 -1.93 -13.05 10.67
C VAL A 110 -1.00 -13.13 9.47
N LYS A 111 -1.47 -13.77 8.40
CA LYS A 111 -0.82 -13.80 7.09
C LYS A 111 -1.85 -13.59 5.98
N GLY A 112 -1.40 -13.19 4.80
CA GLY A 112 -2.27 -13.13 3.63
C GLY A 112 -2.75 -14.54 3.25
N ARG A 113 -4.00 -14.69 2.81
CA ARG A 113 -4.58 -16.00 2.44
C ARG A 113 -3.76 -16.76 1.39
N LEU A 114 -3.03 -16.03 0.54
CA LEU A 114 -2.20 -16.60 -0.53
C LEU A 114 -0.73 -16.84 -0.12
N CYS A 115 -0.35 -16.53 1.13
CA CYS A 115 1.00 -16.78 1.64
C CYS A 115 1.25 -18.29 1.77
N LYS A 116 2.29 -18.80 1.11
CA LYS A 116 2.69 -20.22 1.12
C LYS A 116 3.75 -20.57 2.17
N HIS A 117 4.08 -19.63 3.05
CA HIS A 117 4.99 -19.79 4.18
C HIS A 117 4.21 -19.84 5.50
#